data_AF-A0A0S8GQA7-F1
#
_entry.id   AF-A0A0S8GQA7-F1
#
_cell.length_a   1.000
_cell.length_b   1.000
_cell.length_c   1.000
_cell.angle_alpha   90.00
_cell.angle_beta   90.00
_cell.angle_gamma   90.00
#
_symmetry.space_group_name_H-M   'P 1'
#
loop_
_entity.id
_entity.type
_entity.pdbx_description
1 polymer ?
#
loop_
_entity_poly.entity_id
_entity_poly.type
_entity_poly.pdbx_seq_one_letter_code
_entity_poly.pdbx_strand_id
1 'polypeptide(L)'
;MRAFRSKWLSLWAVVLLLGFASLALSEAYFNNDCFASFAAAAGPPAELSKQQMATEVDFYEKAVCVVELKKAINGPETIILTGPVETHVFFEGPKEGEAYDDDGDGLDEVKTEMVSMNLAGSSSMGLVKMTLHPLMSHPGEMEERDHKVKGTLEVPPFTDWGVADSFFDITYQIEIEGRKYTLERPKRYNGEINNKPLAPGNALANDEDTRLLDETGQPTDYVLGPSVLELNPLNPDILNKWKQKPEPAYPNNAFWGWNELSIHESKQIAADDWFCDTSDPVTHVIWWASFIDWPYQDIDHLLPQSFHIAIWTDVKAGVDQEFSHPGVVIYEADVSDFEYKWVGWDFDPLPVSMGGGHFEACFKFKTRLPKPFIQEAGGNIYWISIAANYGTMAVPDNPFGWKTRPRDDTSLAPDDAVRIFFTNHLTRINGCRIPT
;
A
#
# COMPACT_ATOMS: atom_id res chain seq x y z
N MET A 1 -4.24 11.02 80.49
CA MET A 1 -2.77 10.99 80.68
C MET A 1 -2.23 12.23 79.95
N ARG A 2 -1.54 13.20 80.57
CA ARG A 2 -0.09 13.25 80.88
C ARG A 2 0.78 12.72 79.71
N ALA A 3 1.81 13.39 79.17
CA ALA A 3 2.35 14.79 79.23
C ALA A 3 3.42 14.94 78.09
N PHE A 4 4.23 16.01 77.82
CA PHE A 4 4.47 17.35 78.41
C PHE A 4 5.33 18.24 77.44
N ARG A 5 5.01 19.55 77.27
CA ARG A 5 5.91 20.65 76.73
C ARG A 5 6.41 20.46 75.27
N SER A 6 7.16 21.36 74.59
CA SER A 6 7.65 22.76 74.77
C SER A 6 7.78 23.40 73.36
N LYS A 7 7.44 24.66 73.05
CA LYS A 7 7.93 26.00 73.49
C LYS A 7 9.23 26.54 72.84
N TRP A 8 9.06 27.54 71.95
CA TRP A 8 9.79 28.84 71.80
C TRP A 8 11.30 28.96 71.48
N LEU A 9 11.61 29.86 70.53
CA LEU A 9 12.69 30.89 70.39
C LEU A 9 13.21 30.96 68.93
N SER A 10 13.35 32.07 68.15
CA SER A 10 13.53 33.55 68.32
C SER A 10 14.92 33.98 68.84
N LEU A 11 15.60 35.06 68.40
CA LEU A 11 15.19 36.39 67.86
C LEU A 11 16.22 37.02 66.86
N TRP A 12 15.76 37.94 65.97
CA TRP A 12 16.24 39.34 65.65
C TRP A 12 17.75 39.68 65.44
N ALA A 13 18.19 40.90 65.03
CA ALA A 13 17.81 41.91 64.00
C ALA A 13 18.80 43.11 64.09
N VAL A 14 19.17 43.78 62.97
CA VAL A 14 20.02 45.02 62.95
C VAL A 14 19.55 46.00 61.84
N VAL A 15 19.89 47.30 61.94
CA VAL A 15 19.32 48.47 61.23
C VAL A 15 20.42 49.46 60.74
N LEU A 16 20.04 50.52 59.98
CA LEU A 16 20.78 51.75 59.56
C LEU A 16 21.39 51.76 58.13
N LEU A 17 21.49 52.89 57.38
CA LEU A 17 20.70 54.16 57.25
C LEU A 17 21.23 55.01 56.04
N LEU A 18 20.51 56.06 55.60
CA LEU A 18 20.84 57.11 54.58
C LEU A 18 20.81 56.63 53.10
N GLY A 19 20.43 57.40 52.06
CA GLY A 19 19.83 58.76 51.88
C GLY A 19 20.04 59.20 50.39
N PHE A 20 19.08 59.70 49.60
CA PHE A 20 18.46 61.05 49.64
C PHE A 20 17.28 61.21 48.63
N ALA A 21 16.34 62.13 48.93
CA ALA A 21 15.49 63.02 48.10
C ALA A 21 15.21 62.70 46.58
N SER A 22 13.96 62.59 46.11
CA SER A 22 12.97 63.66 45.73
C SER A 22 13.05 64.03 44.22
N LEU A 23 12.01 64.41 43.45
CA LEU A 23 10.64 64.93 43.71
C LEU A 23 9.52 64.10 43.03
N ALA A 24 8.25 64.45 43.28
CA ALA A 24 7.05 63.98 42.58
C ALA A 24 6.12 65.14 42.14
N LEU A 25 5.29 64.92 41.12
CA LEU A 25 4.10 65.70 40.67
C LEU A 25 3.29 64.72 39.78
N SER A 26 2.12 64.18 40.17
CA SER A 26 0.78 64.77 40.37
C SER A 26 -0.14 64.58 39.15
N GLU A 27 -1.28 63.90 39.34
CA GLU A 27 -2.29 63.64 38.31
C GLU A 27 -3.17 64.87 37.99
N ALA A 28 -3.69 64.96 36.77
CA ALA A 28 -4.84 65.81 36.41
C ALA A 28 -5.59 65.24 35.18
N TYR A 29 -6.89 65.56 35.08
CA TYR A 29 -7.82 65.02 34.07
C TYR A 29 -7.85 65.83 32.75
N PHE A 30 -8.40 65.19 31.69
CA PHE A 30 -9.21 65.70 30.55
C PHE A 30 -9.27 67.24 30.30
N ASN A 31 -9.31 67.75 29.06
CA ASN A 31 -10.01 67.18 27.90
C ASN A 31 -9.54 67.78 26.54
N ASN A 32 -9.64 66.97 25.47
CA ASN A 32 -9.79 67.26 24.03
C ASN A 32 -9.04 68.38 23.26
N ASP A 33 -8.76 68.02 22.00
CA ASP A 33 -8.64 68.85 20.78
C ASP A 33 -7.55 69.92 20.66
N CYS A 34 -6.39 69.51 20.11
CA CYS A 34 -5.72 70.28 19.05
C CYS A 34 -4.91 69.38 18.11
N PHE A 35 -4.65 69.84 16.88
CA PHE A 35 -4.11 69.01 15.79
C PHE A 35 -2.58 68.82 15.81
N ALA A 36 -2.16 67.62 15.40
CA ALA A 36 -0.91 67.25 14.69
C ALA A 36 0.38 68.06 14.91
N SER A 37 1.46 67.40 15.36
CA SER A 37 2.53 66.95 14.45
C SER A 37 3.60 66.08 15.16
N PHE A 38 4.42 65.37 14.38
CA PHE A 38 5.65 64.65 14.75
C PHE A 38 5.62 63.70 15.96
N ALA A 39 5.26 62.44 15.71
CA ALA A 39 5.67 61.29 16.51
C ALA A 39 6.36 60.25 15.61
N ALA A 40 7.70 60.25 15.58
CA ALA A 40 8.50 59.29 14.80
C ALA A 40 9.94 59.20 15.31
N ALA A 41 10.25 58.19 16.16
CA ALA A 41 11.60 57.62 16.40
C ALA A 41 11.61 56.55 17.52
N ALA A 42 10.73 55.54 17.47
CA ALA A 42 10.86 54.32 18.28
C ALA A 42 10.06 53.18 17.64
N GLY A 43 10.74 52.30 16.90
CA GLY A 43 10.16 51.00 16.54
C GLY A 43 10.19 50.06 17.75
N PRO A 44 9.32 49.03 17.80
CA PRO A 44 9.50 47.94 18.76
C PRO A 44 10.86 47.24 18.52
N PRO A 45 11.46 46.61 19.54
CA PRO A 45 12.67 45.82 19.33
C PRO A 45 12.40 44.72 18.30
N ALA A 46 13.36 44.51 17.39
CA ALA A 46 13.26 43.45 16.40
C ALA A 46 13.23 42.10 17.11
N GLU A 47 12.12 41.37 16.96
CA GLU A 47 11.99 40.01 17.45
C GLU A 47 12.91 39.12 16.61
N LEU A 48 13.85 38.42 17.27
CA LEU A 48 14.72 37.44 16.62
C LEU A 48 13.86 36.23 16.24
N SER A 49 13.25 36.30 15.05
CA SER A 49 12.44 35.22 14.48
C SER A 49 13.30 33.96 14.41
N LYS A 50 12.91 32.92 15.18
CA LYS A 50 13.39 31.57 14.91
C LYS A 50 12.96 31.22 13.48
N GLN A 51 13.93 31.13 12.59
CA GLN A 51 13.70 30.72 11.21
C GLN A 51 13.29 29.24 11.26
N GLN A 52 12.05 28.96 10.86
CA GLN A 52 11.56 27.59 10.79
C GLN A 52 12.26 26.90 9.62
N MET A 53 12.86 25.74 9.88
CA MET A 53 13.49 24.92 8.85
C MET A 53 12.41 24.16 8.08
N ALA A 54 12.69 23.80 6.81
CA ALA A 54 11.72 23.10 5.98
C ALA A 54 11.55 21.64 6.40
N THR A 55 10.40 21.06 6.09
CA THR A 55 10.14 19.64 6.28
C THR A 55 9.31 19.12 5.13
N GLU A 56 9.93 18.34 4.24
CA GLU A 56 9.21 17.57 3.23
C GLU A 56 8.52 16.39 3.92
N VAL A 57 7.26 16.12 3.55
CA VAL A 57 6.46 15.01 4.07
C VAL A 57 6.07 14.13 2.89
N ASP A 58 6.81 13.04 2.70
CA ASP A 58 6.49 12.03 1.70
C ASP A 58 5.39 11.11 2.23
N PHE A 59 4.29 10.97 1.48
CA PHE A 59 3.27 9.95 1.76
C PHE A 59 3.16 8.97 0.58
N TYR A 60 3.51 7.71 0.84
CA TYR A 60 3.47 6.62 -0.12
C TYR A 60 2.24 5.76 0.15
N GLU A 61 1.20 5.85 -0.69
CA GLU A 61 -0.06 5.10 -0.50
C GLU A 61 0.12 3.58 -0.47
N LYS A 62 1.08 3.06 -1.24
CA LYS A 62 1.36 1.62 -1.38
C LYS A 62 2.86 1.36 -1.51
N ALA A 63 3.56 1.47 -0.38
CA ALA A 63 4.90 0.92 -0.23
C ALA A 63 4.84 -0.63 -0.19
N VAL A 64 5.98 -1.27 -0.43
CA VAL A 64 6.16 -2.72 -0.49
C VAL A 64 7.35 -3.13 0.37
N CYS A 65 7.14 -4.05 1.31
CA CYS A 65 8.22 -4.80 1.96
C CYS A 65 8.16 -6.26 1.52
N VAL A 66 9.18 -6.71 0.77
CA VAL A 66 9.43 -8.13 0.51
C VAL A 66 10.39 -8.62 1.59
N VAL A 67 10.04 -9.66 2.34
CA VAL A 67 10.83 -10.11 3.49
C VAL A 67 10.77 -11.63 3.69
N GLU A 68 11.88 -12.24 4.10
CA GLU A 68 11.88 -13.62 4.60
C GLU A 68 11.30 -13.68 6.03
N LEU A 69 10.12 -14.27 6.19
CA LEU A 69 9.60 -14.70 7.49
C LEU A 69 10.01 -16.15 7.73
N LYS A 70 10.79 -16.40 8.77
CA LYS A 70 11.34 -17.72 9.11
C LYS A 70 10.67 -18.26 10.36
N LYS A 71 10.38 -19.56 10.36
CA LYS A 71 9.94 -20.31 11.56
C LYS A 71 10.71 -21.61 11.65
N ALA A 72 11.24 -21.94 12.83
CA ALA A 72 12.20 -23.02 13.03
C ALA A 72 11.80 -24.43 12.51
N ILE A 73 10.52 -24.68 12.24
CA ILE A 73 10.00 -25.95 11.71
C ILE A 73 9.74 -25.90 10.18
N ASN A 74 9.42 -24.73 9.63
CA ASN A 74 8.92 -24.59 8.25
C ASN A 74 10.01 -24.15 7.25
N GLY A 75 11.10 -23.54 7.73
CA GLY A 75 12.10 -22.89 6.89
C GLY A 75 11.80 -21.40 6.65
N PRO A 76 12.46 -20.77 5.66
CA PRO A 76 12.16 -19.41 5.21
C PRO A 76 10.95 -19.38 4.26
N GLU A 77 10.07 -18.41 4.44
CA GLU A 77 9.01 -18.05 3.52
C GLU A 77 9.21 -16.59 3.08
N THR A 78 9.37 -16.33 1.78
CA THR A 78 9.38 -14.95 1.27
C THR A 78 7.95 -14.44 1.16
N ILE A 79 7.59 -13.49 2.02
CA ILE A 79 6.27 -12.84 2.03
C ILE A 79 6.36 -11.43 1.46
N ILE A 80 5.23 -10.93 0.94
CA ILE A 80 5.09 -9.57 0.43
C ILE A 80 4.06 -8.86 1.30
N LEU A 81 4.47 -7.75 1.91
CA LEU A 81 3.61 -6.87 2.70
C LEU A 81 3.47 -5.54 1.97
N THR A 82 2.24 -5.02 1.84
CA THR A 82 1.99 -3.74 1.14
C THR A 82 1.04 -2.85 1.94
N GLY A 83 1.16 -1.53 1.76
CA GLY A 83 0.32 -0.54 2.44
C GLY A 83 1.01 0.82 2.59
N PRO A 84 0.40 1.78 3.30
CA PRO A 84 0.93 3.13 3.40
C PRO A 84 2.17 3.26 4.29
N VAL A 85 3.06 4.17 3.89
CA VAL A 85 4.23 4.65 4.64
C VAL A 85 4.32 6.17 4.54
N GLU A 86 4.76 6.82 5.62
CA GLU A 86 5.05 8.26 5.67
C GLU A 86 6.49 8.47 6.16
N THR A 87 7.28 9.28 5.44
CA THR A 87 8.66 9.65 5.83
C THR A 87 8.83 11.16 5.76
N HIS A 88 9.47 11.76 6.77
CA HIS A 88 9.77 13.18 6.83
C HIS A 88 11.26 13.42 6.55
N VAL A 89 11.58 14.51 5.86
CA VAL A 89 12.96 15.01 5.69
C VAL A 89 13.11 16.32 6.43
N PHE A 90 14.09 16.42 7.32
CA PHE A 90 14.37 17.63 8.08
C PHE A 90 15.54 18.37 7.44
N PHE A 91 15.21 19.27 6.51
CA PHE A 91 16.19 20.19 5.92
C PHE A 91 16.69 21.19 6.94
N GLU A 92 17.89 21.73 6.72
CA GLU A 92 18.60 22.53 7.72
C GLU A 92 18.51 24.05 7.46
N GLY A 93 17.78 24.43 6.41
CA GLY A 93 17.40 25.79 6.07
C GLY A 93 15.88 25.97 5.88
N PRO A 94 15.41 27.22 5.64
CA PRO A 94 13.99 27.52 5.37
C PRO A 94 13.40 26.92 4.08
N LYS A 95 14.19 26.28 3.21
CA LYS A 95 13.71 25.63 1.97
C LYS A 95 14.08 24.16 1.91
N GLU A 96 13.24 23.40 1.22
CA GLU A 96 13.56 22.04 0.81
C GLU A 96 14.81 22.03 -0.08
N GLY A 97 15.65 21.03 0.11
CA GLY A 97 16.98 20.91 -0.49
C GLY A 97 18.12 21.53 0.32
N GLU A 98 17.87 22.46 1.25
CA GLU A 98 18.95 23.10 2.04
C GLU A 98 19.52 22.13 3.10
N ALA A 99 20.82 21.83 2.99
CA ALA A 99 21.56 20.80 3.72
C ALA A 99 22.96 21.33 4.11
N TYR A 100 23.63 20.70 5.08
CA TYR A 100 25.01 21.06 5.45
C TYR A 100 25.80 19.83 5.93
N ASP A 101 27.07 19.77 5.53
CA ASP A 101 28.20 19.03 6.12
C ASP A 101 28.27 19.25 7.65
N ASP A 102 27.56 18.40 8.42
CA ASP A 102 27.38 18.46 9.89
C ASP A 102 28.34 17.47 10.61
N ASP A 103 28.72 16.38 9.92
CA ASP A 103 29.78 15.41 10.29
C ASP A 103 31.22 15.93 10.06
N GLY A 104 31.50 16.56 8.92
CA GLY A 104 32.82 17.10 8.56
C GLY A 104 33.64 16.31 7.53
N ASP A 105 33.06 15.30 6.88
CA ASP A 105 33.66 14.54 5.77
C ASP A 105 33.76 15.36 4.46
N GLY A 106 32.85 16.31 4.23
CA GLY A 106 32.82 17.19 3.06
C GLY A 106 31.68 16.95 2.06
N LEU A 107 30.71 16.11 2.38
CA LEU A 107 29.40 15.94 1.71
C LEU A 107 28.33 16.65 2.55
N ASP A 108 27.28 17.26 1.95
CA ASP A 108 26.16 17.84 2.73
C ASP A 108 25.06 16.78 3.01
N GLU A 109 24.73 16.51 4.28
CA GLU A 109 23.69 15.55 4.68
C GLU A 109 22.38 16.20 5.20
N VAL A 110 21.30 15.39 5.28
CA VAL A 110 20.06 15.74 5.99
C VAL A 110 19.48 14.56 6.78
N LYS A 111 18.84 14.89 7.90
CA LYS A 111 18.26 13.91 8.83
C LYS A 111 16.82 13.59 8.40
N THR A 112 16.40 12.33 8.52
CA THR A 112 15.05 11.86 8.16
C THR A 112 14.41 11.04 9.27
N GLU A 113 13.10 10.82 9.21
CA GLU A 113 12.40 9.88 10.08
C GLU A 113 11.25 9.18 9.34
N MET A 114 11.08 7.89 9.58
CA MET A 114 9.88 7.16 9.15
C MET A 114 8.79 7.34 10.20
N VAL A 115 7.76 8.14 9.88
CA VAL A 115 6.77 8.62 10.86
C VAL A 115 5.55 7.70 10.92
N SER A 116 5.20 7.02 9.82
CA SER A 116 4.21 5.94 9.85
C SER A 116 4.52 4.81 8.88
N MET A 117 4.08 3.60 9.23
CA MET A 117 4.07 2.42 8.38
C MET A 117 2.92 1.51 8.82
N ASN A 118 2.14 1.02 7.86
CA ASN A 118 1.09 0.04 8.08
C ASN A 118 0.99 -0.91 6.88
N LEU A 119 1.92 -1.87 6.78
CA LEU A 119 1.94 -2.87 5.72
C LEU A 119 1.18 -4.13 6.15
N ALA A 120 0.44 -4.75 5.24
CA ALA A 120 -0.28 -6.00 5.47
C ALA A 120 -0.05 -7.00 4.33
N GLY A 121 -0.23 -8.28 4.64
CA GLY A 121 -0.21 -9.38 3.68
C GLY A 121 -0.36 -10.73 4.36
N SER A 122 -0.05 -11.80 3.64
CA SER A 122 -0.29 -13.18 4.05
C SER A 122 0.96 -14.04 4.11
N SER A 123 0.89 -15.11 4.90
CA SER A 123 1.90 -16.17 4.97
C SER A 123 1.26 -17.55 5.18
N SER A 124 2.02 -18.63 5.01
CA SER A 124 1.65 -19.99 5.45
C SER A 124 1.40 -20.10 6.96
N MET A 125 1.78 -19.08 7.72
CA MET A 125 1.60 -18.95 9.16
C MET A 125 0.41 -18.06 9.55
N GLY A 126 -0.37 -17.58 8.57
CA GLY A 126 -1.55 -16.74 8.73
C GLY A 126 -1.36 -15.30 8.24
N LEU A 127 -2.28 -14.41 8.62
CA LEU A 127 -2.21 -12.99 8.29
C LEU A 127 -1.07 -12.29 9.04
N VAL A 128 -0.33 -11.43 8.32
CA VAL A 128 0.81 -10.68 8.81
C VAL A 128 0.57 -9.18 8.64
N LYS A 129 0.80 -8.40 9.69
CA LYS A 129 0.86 -6.94 9.63
C LYS A 129 2.19 -6.45 10.18
N MET A 130 2.74 -5.40 9.58
CA MET A 130 3.98 -4.76 9.96
C MET A 130 3.74 -3.26 10.17
N THR A 131 4.05 -2.79 11.38
CA THR A 131 3.81 -1.42 11.83
C THR A 131 5.06 -0.89 12.54
N LEU A 132 5.22 0.43 12.63
CA LEU A 132 6.26 1.02 13.47
C LEU A 132 6.00 0.71 14.96
N HIS A 133 7.06 0.46 15.72
CA HIS A 133 6.96 0.27 17.16
C HIS A 133 6.58 1.60 17.87
N PRO A 134 5.39 1.71 18.50
CA PRO A 134 4.74 3.00 18.80
C PRO A 134 5.36 3.83 19.96
N LEU A 135 6.52 3.43 20.48
CA LEU A 135 7.24 4.09 21.57
C LEU A 135 8.74 4.28 21.24
N MET A 136 9.16 4.04 19.99
CA MET A 136 10.51 4.27 19.49
C MET A 136 10.44 5.31 18.36
N SER A 137 11.53 6.04 18.13
CA SER A 137 11.76 6.76 16.88
C SER A 137 12.32 5.82 15.80
N HIS A 138 12.21 6.23 14.54
CA HIS A 138 12.64 5.45 13.37
C HIS A 138 13.54 6.32 12.48
N PRO A 139 14.69 6.76 13.01
CA PRO A 139 15.52 7.77 12.38
C PRO A 139 16.17 7.23 11.12
N GLY A 140 16.49 8.16 10.23
CA GLY A 140 17.25 7.92 9.01
C GLY A 140 18.06 9.14 8.62
N GLU A 141 18.73 9.04 7.49
CA GLU A 141 19.65 10.03 6.98
C GLU A 141 19.69 9.96 5.45
N MET A 142 20.14 11.04 4.81
CA MET A 142 20.46 11.10 3.39
C MET A 142 21.75 11.89 3.22
N GLU A 143 22.76 11.27 2.63
CA GLU A 143 24.12 11.77 2.42
C GLU A 143 24.38 11.81 0.91
N GLU A 144 24.70 12.98 0.35
CA GLU A 144 25.01 13.10 -1.07
C GLU A 144 26.31 12.38 -1.44
N ARG A 145 26.45 11.85 -2.67
CA ARG A 145 27.71 11.16 -3.09
C ARG A 145 28.73 12.04 -3.81
N ASP A 146 28.40 13.29 -4.07
CA ASP A 146 29.25 14.30 -4.69
C ASP A 146 28.94 15.64 -4.02
N HIS A 147 29.94 16.53 -3.92
CA HIS A 147 29.75 17.89 -3.39
C HIS A 147 30.22 18.94 -4.41
N LYS A 148 29.28 19.47 -5.20
CA LYS A 148 29.48 20.49 -6.26
C LYS A 148 28.64 21.76 -6.01
N VAL A 149 27.53 21.65 -5.26
CA VAL A 149 26.56 22.72 -4.99
C VAL A 149 26.40 22.93 -3.47
N LYS A 150 27.48 23.41 -2.82
CA LYS A 150 27.50 23.59 -1.36
C LYS A 150 26.26 24.29 -0.79
N GLY A 151 25.69 23.68 0.24
CA GLY A 151 24.47 24.10 0.94
C GLY A 151 23.21 23.51 0.32
N THR A 152 23.31 22.42 -0.45
CA THR A 152 22.18 21.83 -1.19
C THR A 152 22.40 20.34 -1.43
N LEU A 153 21.55 19.49 -0.84
CA LEU A 153 21.57 18.05 -1.03
C LEU A 153 21.48 17.70 -2.53
N GLU A 154 22.52 17.09 -3.10
CA GLU A 154 22.62 16.74 -4.53
C GLU A 154 21.72 15.55 -4.94
N VAL A 155 20.41 15.75 -4.87
CA VAL A 155 19.37 14.86 -5.40
C VAL A 155 18.24 15.66 -6.06
N PRO A 156 17.67 15.21 -7.19
CA PRO A 156 16.45 15.80 -7.75
C PRO A 156 15.30 15.84 -6.74
N PRO A 157 14.46 16.89 -6.70
CA PRO A 157 14.41 18.04 -7.60
C PRO A 157 15.29 19.23 -7.17
N PHE A 158 16.10 19.10 -6.11
CA PHE A 158 16.93 20.19 -5.59
C PHE A 158 18.09 20.51 -6.55
N THR A 159 18.56 19.50 -7.28
CA THR A 159 19.46 19.59 -8.44
C THR A 159 18.89 18.81 -9.64
N ASP A 160 19.21 19.21 -10.88
CA ASP A 160 18.75 18.51 -12.11
C ASP A 160 19.32 17.08 -12.30
N TRP A 161 20.16 16.63 -11.37
CA TRP A 161 20.95 15.40 -11.38
C TRP A 161 21.45 15.11 -9.96
N GLY A 162 21.92 13.90 -9.69
CA GLY A 162 22.57 13.54 -8.42
C GLY A 162 21.99 12.27 -7.80
N VAL A 163 22.68 11.74 -6.78
CA VAL A 163 22.27 10.59 -5.98
C VAL A 163 22.76 10.77 -4.54
N ALA A 164 21.98 10.25 -3.60
CA ALA A 164 22.36 10.16 -2.20
C ALA A 164 22.32 8.68 -1.75
N ASP A 165 23.18 8.32 -0.80
CA ASP A 165 22.94 7.15 0.03
C ASP A 165 21.95 7.52 1.13
N SER A 166 21.01 6.62 1.42
CA SER A 166 20.02 6.82 2.48
C SER A 166 19.86 5.57 3.32
N PHE A 167 19.54 5.76 4.60
CA PHE A 167 19.11 4.67 5.48
C PHE A 167 17.96 5.05 6.40
N PHE A 168 17.26 4.05 6.95
CA PHE A 168 16.40 4.14 8.14
C PHE A 168 16.70 2.98 9.11
N ASP A 169 16.81 3.26 10.41
CA ASP A 169 16.89 2.25 11.48
C ASP A 169 15.49 1.90 12.00
N ILE A 170 14.89 0.82 11.48
CA ILE A 170 13.47 0.53 11.71
C ILE A 170 13.29 -0.57 12.78
N THR A 171 12.55 -0.22 13.85
CA THR A 171 12.03 -1.18 14.84
C THR A 171 10.54 -1.43 14.61
N TYR A 172 10.17 -2.62 14.14
CA TYR A 172 8.77 -2.98 13.91
C TYR A 172 8.05 -3.50 15.17
N GLN A 173 6.73 -3.28 15.20
CA GLN A 173 5.76 -4.18 15.80
C GLN A 173 5.11 -5.00 14.68
N ILE A 174 5.17 -6.33 14.78
CA ILE A 174 4.60 -7.27 13.82
C ILE A 174 3.43 -8.00 14.48
N GLU A 175 2.33 -8.17 13.76
CA GLU A 175 1.19 -8.98 14.18
C GLU A 175 1.09 -10.21 13.28
N ILE A 176 1.10 -11.43 13.85
CA ILE A 176 0.88 -12.69 13.14
C ILE A 176 -0.28 -13.42 13.84
N GLU A 177 -1.38 -13.68 13.13
CA GLU A 177 -2.61 -14.29 13.69
C GLU A 177 -3.08 -13.60 14.99
N GLY A 178 -3.06 -12.26 14.98
CA GLY A 178 -3.47 -11.42 16.12
C GLY A 178 -2.51 -11.39 17.31
N ARG A 179 -1.36 -12.10 17.24
CA ARG A 179 -0.30 -12.06 18.27
C ARG A 179 0.76 -11.05 17.89
N LYS A 180 1.18 -10.22 18.85
CA LYS A 180 2.17 -9.17 18.62
C LYS A 180 3.58 -9.63 18.96
N TYR A 181 4.51 -9.12 18.17
CA TYR A 181 5.94 -9.35 18.26
C TYR A 181 6.71 -8.05 18.03
N THR A 182 7.90 -7.94 18.60
CA THR A 182 8.84 -6.84 18.33
C THR A 182 10.20 -7.40 17.90
N LEU A 183 11.10 -6.54 17.40
CA LEU A 183 12.42 -6.95 16.96
C LEU A 183 13.42 -7.00 18.14
N GLU A 184 14.29 -8.01 18.16
CA GLU A 184 15.43 -8.11 19.08
C GLU A 184 16.47 -7.00 18.81
N ARG A 185 16.64 -6.62 17.54
CA ARG A 185 17.49 -5.52 17.07
C ARG A 185 16.78 -4.81 15.90
N PRO A 186 16.85 -3.46 15.79
CA PRO A 186 16.35 -2.73 14.62
C PRO A 186 17.00 -3.26 13.32
N LYS A 187 16.28 -3.18 12.20
CA LYS A 187 16.83 -3.45 10.87
C LYS A 187 17.17 -2.11 10.21
N ARG A 188 18.44 -1.93 9.83
CA ARG A 188 18.91 -0.76 9.06
C ARG A 188 18.63 -1.00 7.58
N TYR A 189 17.61 -0.35 7.04
CA TYR A 189 17.31 -0.40 5.61
C TYR A 189 18.11 0.68 4.93
N ASN A 190 19.02 0.32 4.02
CA ASN A 190 19.86 1.28 3.30
C ASN A 190 19.86 1.06 1.78
N GLY A 191 20.13 2.11 1.02
CA GLY A 191 20.19 2.06 -0.44
C GLY A 191 20.41 3.42 -1.10
N GLU A 192 20.66 3.39 -2.40
CA GLU A 192 20.84 4.57 -3.25
C GLU A 192 19.48 5.16 -3.67
N ILE A 193 19.34 6.48 -3.53
CA ILE A 193 18.16 7.23 -3.96
C ILE A 193 18.56 8.30 -4.99
N ASN A 194 17.64 8.61 -5.91
CA ASN A 194 17.89 9.52 -7.04
C ASN A 194 16.75 10.51 -7.34
N ASN A 195 15.78 10.64 -6.43
CA ASN A 195 14.74 11.67 -6.45
C ASN A 195 14.11 11.83 -5.04
N LYS A 196 13.55 12.99 -4.71
CA LYS A 196 12.60 13.21 -3.60
C LYS A 196 11.25 13.76 -4.09
N PRO A 197 10.10 13.20 -3.66
CA PRO A 197 9.93 11.89 -3.02
C PRO A 197 10.60 10.75 -3.81
N LEU A 198 10.88 9.60 -3.19
CA LEU A 198 11.64 8.50 -3.80
C LEU A 198 11.05 8.11 -5.17
N ALA A 199 11.93 7.93 -6.16
CA ALA A 199 11.53 7.55 -7.51
C ALA A 199 10.96 6.13 -7.53
N PRO A 200 10.03 5.83 -8.48
CA PRO A 200 9.55 4.47 -8.69
C PRO A 200 10.71 3.48 -8.90
N GLY A 201 10.85 2.53 -7.97
CA GLY A 201 11.88 1.49 -8.01
C GLY A 201 13.17 1.82 -7.24
N ASN A 202 13.25 2.94 -6.51
CA ASN A 202 14.24 3.05 -5.43
C ASN A 202 13.89 2.04 -4.33
N ALA A 203 14.88 1.30 -3.85
CA ALA A 203 14.72 0.20 -2.91
C ALA A 203 15.78 0.27 -1.80
N LEU A 204 15.34 0.18 -0.55
CA LEU A 204 16.22 0.12 0.62
C LEU A 204 16.25 -1.32 1.14
N ALA A 205 17.44 -1.88 1.36
CA ALA A 205 17.62 -3.29 1.72
C ALA A 205 18.18 -3.47 3.14
N ASN A 206 17.88 -4.61 3.76
CA ASN A 206 18.57 -5.08 4.96
C ASN A 206 18.71 -6.62 4.91
N ASP A 207 19.94 -7.10 4.83
CA ASP A 207 20.30 -8.52 4.67
C ASP A 207 20.47 -9.29 6.00
N GLU A 208 20.22 -8.65 7.16
CA GLU A 208 20.42 -9.29 8.47
C GLU A 208 19.18 -10.07 8.98
N ASP A 209 19.46 -11.20 9.64
CA ASP A 209 18.50 -11.92 10.48
C ASP A 209 18.32 -11.22 11.85
N THR A 210 17.08 -10.94 12.23
CA THR A 210 16.70 -10.44 13.57
C THR A 210 15.58 -11.29 14.16
N ARG A 211 15.72 -11.66 15.44
CA ARG A 211 14.71 -12.48 16.15
C ARG A 211 13.49 -11.65 16.48
N LEU A 212 12.33 -12.31 16.48
CA LEU A 212 11.11 -11.72 17.02
C LEU A 212 10.98 -12.06 18.51
N LEU A 213 10.76 -11.03 19.32
CA LEU A 213 10.43 -11.11 20.74
C LEU A 213 8.91 -11.13 20.92
N ASP A 214 8.41 -11.83 21.94
CA ASP A 214 7.00 -11.77 22.33
C ASP A 214 6.65 -10.49 23.14
N GLU A 215 5.37 -10.34 23.50
CA GLU A 215 4.85 -9.22 24.31
C GLU A 215 5.50 -9.09 25.71
N THR A 216 6.28 -10.09 26.16
CA THR A 216 7.05 -10.07 27.41
C THR A 216 8.55 -9.81 27.19
N GLY A 217 8.97 -9.60 25.95
CA GLY A 217 10.36 -9.39 25.55
C GLY A 217 11.20 -10.67 25.44
N GLN A 218 10.58 -11.85 25.42
CA GLN A 218 11.31 -13.12 25.30
C GLN A 218 11.49 -13.53 23.82
N PRO A 219 12.70 -13.96 23.39
CA PRO A 219 12.93 -14.43 22.03
C PRO A 219 12.08 -15.64 21.66
N THR A 220 11.57 -15.64 20.42
CA THR A 220 10.72 -16.70 19.87
C THR A 220 11.41 -17.49 18.75
N ASP A 221 10.73 -18.53 18.25
CA ASP A 221 11.18 -19.33 17.09
C ASP A 221 10.95 -18.64 15.73
N TYR A 222 10.48 -17.38 15.73
CA TYR A 222 10.33 -16.56 14.53
C TYR A 222 11.53 -15.63 14.33
N VAL A 223 11.97 -15.49 13.07
CA VAL A 223 13.05 -14.58 12.64
C VAL A 223 12.58 -13.85 11.38
N LEU A 224 12.79 -12.53 11.31
CA LEU A 224 12.82 -11.82 10.02
C LEU A 224 14.22 -11.91 9.46
N GLY A 225 14.36 -12.42 8.23
CA GLY A 225 15.60 -12.45 7.49
C GLY A 225 15.81 -11.25 6.57
N PRO A 226 16.55 -11.43 5.47
CA PRO A 226 16.70 -10.45 4.40
C PRO A 226 15.38 -9.84 3.94
N SER A 227 15.41 -8.56 3.60
CA SER A 227 14.23 -7.78 3.27
C SER A 227 14.55 -6.57 2.41
N VAL A 228 13.65 -6.23 1.49
CA VAL A 228 13.72 -5.08 0.60
C VAL A 228 12.46 -4.24 0.75
N LEU A 229 12.62 -2.94 0.95
CA LEU A 229 11.56 -1.94 1.10
C LEU A 229 11.57 -0.99 -0.12
N GLU A 230 10.61 -1.14 -1.02
CA GLU A 230 10.31 -0.18 -2.09
C GLU A 230 9.21 0.77 -1.58
N LEU A 231 9.55 2.02 -1.24
CA LEU A 231 8.54 3.01 -0.82
C LEU A 231 7.63 3.40 -1.98
N ASN A 232 8.20 3.53 -3.18
CA ASN A 232 7.49 3.81 -4.42
C ASN A 232 7.76 2.65 -5.40
N PRO A 233 6.93 1.59 -5.43
CA PRO A 233 7.23 0.38 -6.20
C PRO A 233 7.02 0.59 -7.70
N LEU A 234 8.07 0.37 -8.50
CA LEU A 234 7.96 0.44 -9.98
C LEU A 234 7.20 -0.76 -10.56
N ASN A 235 7.13 -1.87 -9.82
CA ASN A 235 6.68 -3.16 -10.36
C ASN A 235 5.15 -3.30 -10.38
N PRO A 236 4.47 -3.26 -11.54
CA PRO A 236 3.02 -3.42 -11.61
C PRO A 236 2.57 -4.82 -11.19
N ASP A 237 3.46 -5.82 -11.23
CA ASP A 237 3.15 -7.19 -10.83
C ASP A 237 3.06 -7.34 -9.29
N ILE A 238 3.41 -6.29 -8.51
CA ILE A 238 3.21 -6.13 -7.06
C ILE A 238 2.06 -5.13 -6.74
N LEU A 239 1.80 -4.14 -7.61
CA LEU A 239 0.66 -3.23 -7.45
C LEU A 239 -0.70 -3.98 -7.54
N ASN A 240 -0.77 -5.06 -8.33
CA ASN A 240 -1.96 -5.92 -8.47
C ASN A 240 -2.47 -6.42 -7.10
N LYS A 241 -3.73 -6.15 -6.77
CA LYS A 241 -4.37 -6.57 -5.51
C LYS A 241 -4.71 -8.07 -5.46
N TRP A 242 -4.94 -8.68 -6.62
CA TRP A 242 -5.05 -10.13 -6.82
C TRP A 242 -4.56 -10.47 -8.22
N LYS A 243 -4.15 -11.72 -8.45
CA LYS A 243 -3.36 -12.11 -9.62
C LYS A 243 -3.39 -13.60 -9.87
N GLN A 244 -4.27 -14.04 -10.76
CA GLN A 244 -4.37 -15.42 -11.21
C GLN A 244 -4.01 -15.47 -12.70
N LYS A 245 -2.73 -15.72 -13.03
CA LYS A 245 -2.25 -15.83 -14.42
C LYS A 245 -2.67 -17.18 -15.02
N PRO A 246 -2.88 -17.28 -16.35
CA PRO A 246 -3.03 -18.57 -17.04
C PRO A 246 -1.88 -19.53 -16.74
N GLU A 247 -2.21 -20.79 -16.52
CA GLU A 247 -1.22 -21.83 -16.22
C GLU A 247 -0.47 -22.26 -17.48
N PRO A 248 0.87 -22.15 -17.59
CA PRO A 248 1.60 -22.48 -18.80
C PRO A 248 1.50 -23.97 -19.19
N ALA A 249 1.18 -24.22 -20.46
CA ALA A 249 1.24 -25.54 -21.08
C ALA A 249 2.47 -25.69 -21.99
N TYR A 250 2.60 -26.85 -22.64
CA TYR A 250 3.56 -27.07 -23.72
C TYR A 250 2.83 -27.07 -25.07
N PRO A 251 3.31 -26.36 -26.11
CA PRO A 251 4.53 -25.55 -26.17
C PRO A 251 4.44 -24.24 -25.37
N ASN A 252 5.58 -23.56 -25.16
CA ASN A 252 5.75 -22.39 -24.27
C ASN A 252 4.86 -21.15 -24.57
N ASN A 253 4.00 -21.20 -25.58
CA ASN A 253 3.00 -20.19 -25.92
C ASN A 253 1.56 -20.75 -25.84
N ALA A 254 1.36 -21.82 -25.09
CA ALA A 254 0.07 -22.40 -24.75
C ALA A 254 -0.21 -22.32 -23.24
N PHE A 255 -1.48 -22.41 -22.86
CA PHE A 255 -1.95 -22.36 -21.47
C PHE A 255 -3.01 -23.44 -21.22
N TRP A 256 -2.94 -24.12 -20.08
CA TRP A 256 -3.98 -25.07 -19.66
C TRP A 256 -5.30 -24.37 -19.36
N GLY A 257 -6.39 -25.11 -19.48
CA GLY A 257 -7.75 -24.63 -19.24
C GLY A 257 -8.45 -24.23 -20.53
N TRP A 258 -9.78 -24.30 -20.49
CA TRP A 258 -10.70 -24.11 -21.60
C TRP A 258 -11.45 -22.78 -21.44
N ASN A 259 -12.45 -22.55 -22.29
CA ASN A 259 -13.20 -21.30 -22.31
C ASN A 259 -14.67 -21.48 -21.90
N GLU A 260 -15.10 -20.66 -20.95
CA GLU A 260 -16.42 -20.70 -20.33
C GLU A 260 -17.30 -19.56 -20.82
N LEU A 261 -18.43 -19.89 -21.46
CA LEU A 261 -19.35 -18.93 -22.04
C LEU A 261 -19.75 -17.85 -21.01
N SER A 262 -19.45 -16.58 -21.31
CA SER A 262 -19.75 -15.47 -20.40
C SER A 262 -20.31 -14.27 -21.16
N ILE A 263 -21.64 -14.18 -21.25
CA ILE A 263 -22.34 -13.13 -22.01
C ILE A 263 -23.36 -12.43 -21.10
N HIS A 264 -23.34 -11.10 -21.09
CA HIS A 264 -24.26 -10.30 -20.31
C HIS A 264 -25.72 -10.48 -20.79
N GLU A 265 -26.68 -10.45 -19.87
CA GLU A 265 -28.10 -10.82 -20.08
C GLU A 265 -28.39 -12.21 -20.69
N SER A 266 -27.37 -13.07 -20.84
CA SER A 266 -27.52 -14.43 -21.37
C SER A 266 -27.86 -15.45 -20.28
N LYS A 267 -27.85 -16.74 -20.64
CA LYS A 267 -28.12 -17.86 -19.72
C LYS A 267 -26.98 -18.16 -18.75
N GLN A 268 -25.75 -17.73 -19.06
CA GLN A 268 -24.54 -18.03 -18.30
C GLN A 268 -23.59 -16.83 -18.30
N ILE A 269 -23.04 -16.53 -17.12
CA ILE A 269 -21.78 -15.79 -16.96
C ILE A 269 -20.82 -16.61 -16.09
N ALA A 270 -19.52 -16.42 -16.29
CA ALA A 270 -18.48 -16.95 -15.41
C ALA A 270 -18.17 -15.92 -14.30
N ALA A 271 -17.81 -16.41 -13.12
CA ALA A 271 -17.27 -15.62 -12.02
C ALA A 271 -16.13 -16.37 -11.33
N ASP A 272 -15.13 -15.67 -10.83
CA ASP A 272 -13.97 -16.21 -10.11
C ASP A 272 -13.78 -15.45 -8.78
N ASP A 273 -13.12 -16.06 -7.81
CA ASP A 273 -13.01 -15.51 -6.45
C ASP A 273 -11.66 -14.82 -6.18
N TRP A 274 -11.65 -13.92 -5.19
CA TRP A 274 -10.39 -13.43 -4.62
C TRP A 274 -10.47 -13.11 -3.14
N PHE A 275 -9.35 -13.34 -2.47
CA PHE A 275 -9.09 -12.94 -1.10
C PHE A 275 -8.62 -11.48 -1.03
N CYS A 276 -9.14 -10.73 -0.04
CA CYS A 276 -8.93 -9.31 0.12
C CYS A 276 -8.74 -8.94 1.61
N ASP A 277 -7.50 -8.70 2.02
CA ASP A 277 -7.14 -8.25 3.36
C ASP A 277 -6.99 -6.73 3.49
N THR A 278 -6.55 -6.02 2.43
CA THR A 278 -6.41 -4.55 2.42
C THR A 278 -7.69 -3.81 2.02
N SER A 279 -7.78 -2.52 2.37
CA SER A 279 -8.84 -1.61 1.91
C SER A 279 -8.53 -0.90 0.58
N ASP A 280 -7.39 -1.18 -0.05
CA ASP A 280 -6.91 -0.44 -1.23
C ASP A 280 -7.91 -0.50 -2.40
N PRO A 281 -8.10 0.58 -3.16
CA PRO A 281 -9.03 0.61 -4.28
C PRO A 281 -8.63 -0.34 -5.43
N VAL A 282 -9.55 -1.21 -5.87
CA VAL A 282 -9.43 -1.83 -7.21
C VAL A 282 -9.74 -0.75 -8.25
N THR A 283 -8.73 -0.37 -9.03
CA THR A 283 -8.82 0.70 -10.04
C THR A 283 -8.74 0.20 -11.48
N HIS A 284 -8.24 -1.01 -11.70
CA HIS A 284 -8.05 -1.63 -13.00
C HIS A 284 -8.39 -3.11 -12.91
N VAL A 285 -8.83 -3.70 -14.02
CA VAL A 285 -9.04 -5.15 -14.15
C VAL A 285 -8.25 -5.64 -15.35
N ILE A 286 -7.59 -6.77 -15.17
CA ILE A 286 -6.82 -7.48 -16.20
C ILE A 286 -7.31 -8.92 -16.17
N TRP A 287 -7.74 -9.43 -17.32
CA TRP A 287 -8.27 -10.79 -17.43
C TRP A 287 -7.78 -11.48 -18.70
N TRP A 288 -7.98 -12.79 -18.76
CA TRP A 288 -7.66 -13.62 -19.91
C TRP A 288 -8.92 -14.31 -20.40
N ALA A 289 -9.02 -14.46 -21.72
CA ALA A 289 -10.20 -14.97 -22.39
C ALA A 289 -9.89 -15.39 -23.83
N SER A 290 -10.79 -16.17 -24.40
CA SER A 290 -10.83 -16.50 -25.82
C SER A 290 -12.22 -16.20 -26.39
N PHE A 291 -12.46 -16.65 -27.61
CA PHE A 291 -13.77 -16.81 -28.20
C PHE A 291 -13.99 -18.31 -28.47
N ILE A 292 -15.16 -18.82 -28.09
CA ILE A 292 -15.46 -20.26 -28.12
C ILE A 292 -15.26 -20.82 -29.52
N ASP A 293 -14.53 -21.94 -29.63
CA ASP A 293 -14.15 -22.61 -30.88
C ASP A 293 -13.31 -21.75 -31.85
N TRP A 294 -12.60 -20.71 -31.38
CA TRP A 294 -11.87 -19.76 -32.24
C TRP A 294 -10.35 -19.98 -32.31
N PRO A 295 -9.80 -20.45 -33.46
CA PRO A 295 -8.37 -20.78 -33.60
C PRO A 295 -7.54 -19.67 -34.28
N TYR A 296 -7.98 -18.41 -34.28
CA TYR A 296 -7.34 -17.32 -35.03
C TYR A 296 -7.00 -16.10 -34.16
N GLN A 297 -5.99 -15.33 -34.57
CA GLN A 297 -5.50 -14.15 -33.83
C GLN A 297 -6.28 -12.86 -34.14
N ASP A 298 -6.99 -12.80 -35.27
CA ASP A 298 -7.96 -11.74 -35.57
C ASP A 298 -9.25 -12.00 -34.80
N ILE A 299 -9.74 -10.99 -34.09
CA ILE A 299 -11.00 -11.02 -33.32
C ILE A 299 -11.81 -9.73 -33.50
N ASP A 300 -11.43 -8.81 -34.39
CA ASP A 300 -12.02 -7.47 -34.49
C ASP A 300 -13.53 -7.49 -34.77
N HIS A 301 -14.01 -8.57 -35.39
CA HIS A 301 -15.41 -8.85 -35.70
C HIS A 301 -16.16 -9.66 -34.62
N LEU A 302 -15.45 -10.15 -33.59
CA LEU A 302 -15.99 -10.91 -32.45
C LEU A 302 -16.06 -10.08 -31.15
N LEU A 303 -15.36 -8.93 -31.11
CA LEU A 303 -15.35 -8.02 -29.95
C LEU A 303 -16.78 -7.57 -29.56
N PRO A 304 -17.12 -7.55 -28.26
CA PRO A 304 -18.37 -6.98 -27.79
C PRO A 304 -18.32 -5.44 -27.78
N GLN A 305 -19.48 -4.79 -27.65
CA GLN A 305 -19.58 -3.33 -27.52
C GLN A 305 -19.01 -2.82 -26.19
N SER A 306 -19.09 -3.66 -25.16
CA SER A 306 -18.48 -3.45 -23.85
C SER A 306 -18.32 -4.77 -23.10
N PHE A 307 -17.58 -4.76 -22.00
CA PHE A 307 -17.63 -5.82 -21.01
C PHE A 307 -18.42 -5.34 -19.79
N HIS A 308 -19.38 -6.14 -19.35
CA HIS A 308 -20.03 -5.94 -18.07
C HIS A 308 -19.17 -6.57 -16.98
N ILE A 309 -18.67 -5.76 -16.05
CA ILE A 309 -17.88 -6.19 -14.90
C ILE A 309 -18.74 -5.98 -13.65
N ALA A 310 -19.06 -7.07 -12.95
CA ALA A 310 -19.76 -7.03 -11.67
C ALA A 310 -18.95 -7.72 -10.58
N ILE A 311 -19.00 -7.16 -9.38
CA ILE A 311 -18.35 -7.67 -8.17
C ILE A 311 -19.41 -8.00 -7.14
N TRP A 312 -19.27 -9.15 -6.49
CA TRP A 312 -20.28 -9.75 -5.63
C TRP A 312 -19.71 -10.07 -4.25
N THR A 313 -20.59 -10.09 -3.23
CA THR A 313 -20.29 -10.71 -1.93
C THR A 313 -20.08 -12.22 -2.08
N ASP A 314 -19.29 -12.82 -1.20
CA ASP A 314 -19.23 -14.26 -1.01
C ASP A 314 -20.49 -14.85 -0.32
N VAL A 315 -20.88 -16.05 -0.73
CA VAL A 315 -21.77 -16.97 -0.01
C VAL A 315 -20.95 -18.22 0.33
N LYS A 316 -20.65 -18.42 1.61
CA LYS A 316 -19.74 -19.46 2.07
C LYS A 316 -20.26 -20.88 1.78
N ALA A 317 -19.33 -21.77 1.46
CA ALA A 317 -19.58 -23.20 1.38
C ALA A 317 -20.31 -23.71 2.64
N GLY A 318 -21.33 -24.54 2.45
CA GLY A 318 -22.19 -25.09 3.50
C GLY A 318 -23.39 -24.21 3.90
N VAL A 319 -23.59 -23.02 3.31
CA VAL A 319 -24.80 -22.21 3.51
C VAL A 319 -25.99 -22.81 2.74
N ASP A 320 -25.83 -22.99 1.43
CA ASP A 320 -26.82 -23.59 0.52
C ASP A 320 -26.20 -24.50 -0.57
N GLN A 321 -24.89 -24.41 -0.82
CA GLN A 321 -24.12 -25.33 -1.69
C GLN A 321 -22.87 -25.89 -0.99
N GLU A 322 -22.23 -26.92 -1.57
CA GLU A 322 -21.03 -27.57 -1.00
C GLU A 322 -19.72 -26.78 -1.23
N PHE A 323 -19.77 -25.76 -2.10
CA PHE A 323 -18.68 -24.84 -2.46
C PHE A 323 -19.17 -23.40 -2.27
N SER A 324 -18.26 -22.43 -2.14
CA SER A 324 -18.61 -21.00 -2.03
C SER A 324 -18.96 -20.43 -3.42
N HIS A 325 -19.77 -19.36 -3.46
CA HIS A 325 -20.19 -18.75 -4.73
C HIS A 325 -20.63 -17.28 -4.59
N PRO A 326 -20.79 -16.55 -5.72
CA PRO A 326 -21.31 -15.19 -5.74
C PRO A 326 -22.70 -15.08 -5.09
N GLY A 327 -22.89 -14.03 -4.29
CA GLY A 327 -24.14 -13.69 -3.61
C GLY A 327 -24.84 -12.47 -4.19
N VAL A 328 -24.49 -11.28 -3.70
CA VAL A 328 -25.14 -10.01 -4.04
C VAL A 328 -24.16 -9.08 -4.75
N VAL A 329 -24.56 -8.48 -5.88
CA VAL A 329 -23.77 -7.44 -6.56
C VAL A 329 -23.60 -6.24 -5.64
N ILE A 330 -22.35 -5.80 -5.46
CA ILE A 330 -21.97 -4.63 -4.65
C ILE A 330 -21.21 -3.57 -5.47
N TYR A 331 -20.81 -3.90 -6.70
CA TYR A 331 -20.30 -2.97 -7.71
C TYR A 331 -20.61 -3.51 -9.10
N GLU A 332 -20.99 -2.64 -10.03
CA GLU A 332 -21.13 -2.94 -11.47
C GLU A 332 -20.52 -1.81 -12.32
N ALA A 333 -20.00 -2.16 -13.50
CA ALA A 333 -19.67 -1.22 -14.56
C ALA A 333 -19.62 -1.91 -15.93
N ASP A 334 -20.30 -1.32 -16.93
CA ASP A 334 -20.01 -1.60 -18.34
C ASP A 334 -18.79 -0.79 -18.80
N VAL A 335 -17.81 -1.45 -19.41
CA VAL A 335 -16.59 -0.83 -19.94
C VAL A 335 -16.46 -1.05 -21.45
N SER A 336 -16.51 0.04 -22.21
CA SER A 336 -16.25 0.06 -23.67
C SER A 336 -14.83 0.53 -24.01
N ASP A 337 -14.07 1.02 -23.03
CA ASP A 337 -12.66 1.40 -23.17
C ASP A 337 -11.79 0.28 -22.57
N PHE A 338 -11.21 -0.54 -23.45
CA PHE A 338 -10.37 -1.67 -23.09
C PHE A 338 -9.26 -1.92 -24.11
N GLU A 339 -8.10 -2.29 -23.59
CA GLU A 339 -6.98 -2.83 -24.37
C GLU A 339 -7.13 -4.35 -24.48
N TYR A 340 -6.74 -4.92 -25.62
CA TYR A 340 -6.59 -6.37 -25.78
C TYR A 340 -5.31 -6.70 -26.54
N LYS A 341 -4.78 -7.91 -26.31
CA LYS A 341 -3.61 -8.43 -27.01
C LYS A 341 -3.65 -9.96 -27.07
N TRP A 342 -3.37 -10.55 -28.23
CA TRP A 342 -3.09 -11.98 -28.34
C TRP A 342 -1.83 -12.35 -27.53
N VAL A 343 -1.91 -13.41 -26.72
CA VAL A 343 -0.83 -13.84 -25.81
C VAL A 343 -0.44 -15.31 -25.93
N GLY A 344 -1.23 -16.15 -26.61
CA GLY A 344 -0.91 -17.56 -26.79
C GLY A 344 -2.10 -18.40 -27.26
N TRP A 345 -2.10 -19.67 -26.88
CA TRP A 345 -3.17 -20.62 -27.19
C TRP A 345 -3.72 -21.24 -25.92
N ASP A 346 -5.03 -21.41 -25.84
CA ASP A 346 -5.67 -22.16 -24.77
C ASP A 346 -5.80 -23.62 -25.18
N PHE A 347 -5.54 -24.53 -24.25
CA PHE A 347 -5.62 -25.96 -24.49
C PHE A 347 -6.47 -26.62 -23.40
N ASP A 348 -7.67 -27.05 -23.81
CA ASP A 348 -8.54 -27.88 -22.99
C ASP A 348 -7.92 -29.28 -22.80
N PRO A 349 -7.58 -29.71 -21.57
CA PRO A 349 -7.02 -31.03 -21.30
C PRO A 349 -8.01 -32.18 -21.53
N LEU A 350 -9.32 -31.91 -21.69
CA LEU A 350 -10.31 -32.94 -21.94
C LEU A 350 -10.10 -33.61 -23.30
N PRO A 351 -10.38 -34.92 -23.44
CA PRO A 351 -10.36 -35.60 -24.74
C PRO A 351 -11.30 -34.93 -25.77
N VAL A 352 -10.90 -34.89 -27.03
CA VAL A 352 -11.69 -34.38 -28.17
C VAL A 352 -13.10 -35.00 -28.25
N SER A 353 -13.27 -36.24 -27.77
CA SER A 353 -14.59 -36.89 -27.67
C SER A 353 -15.55 -36.26 -26.65
N MET A 354 -15.09 -35.31 -25.85
CA MET A 354 -15.87 -34.54 -24.86
C MET A 354 -15.82 -33.02 -25.13
N GLY A 355 -15.26 -32.58 -26.26
CA GLY A 355 -15.16 -31.18 -26.68
C GLY A 355 -13.74 -30.62 -26.69
N GLY A 356 -12.86 -31.09 -25.80
CA GLY A 356 -11.52 -30.51 -25.60
C GLY A 356 -10.45 -30.92 -26.62
N GLY A 357 -9.18 -30.90 -26.19
CA GLY A 357 -8.04 -31.45 -26.92
C GLY A 357 -7.69 -30.70 -28.20
N HIS A 358 -8.18 -29.46 -28.34
CA HIS A 358 -7.90 -28.54 -29.43
C HIS A 358 -7.32 -27.22 -28.89
N PHE A 359 -6.91 -26.31 -29.78
CA PHE A 359 -6.34 -25.02 -29.41
C PHE A 359 -7.23 -23.86 -29.81
N GLU A 360 -7.55 -22.99 -28.86
CA GLU A 360 -8.26 -21.72 -29.06
C GLU A 360 -7.29 -20.54 -28.86
N ALA A 361 -7.56 -19.36 -29.42
CA ALA A 361 -6.64 -18.23 -29.36
C ALA A 361 -6.78 -17.44 -28.03
N CYS A 362 -5.74 -17.45 -27.20
CA CYS A 362 -5.75 -16.77 -25.90
C CYS A 362 -5.45 -15.27 -26.04
N PHE A 363 -6.31 -14.43 -25.46
CA PHE A 363 -6.16 -12.98 -25.39
C PHE A 363 -6.08 -12.50 -23.94
N LYS A 364 -5.23 -11.50 -23.71
CA LYS A 364 -5.18 -10.73 -22.47
C LYS A 364 -5.90 -9.40 -22.69
N PHE A 365 -6.89 -9.11 -21.86
CA PHE A 365 -7.64 -7.86 -21.84
C PHE A 365 -7.24 -7.00 -20.63
N LYS A 366 -7.45 -5.68 -20.73
CA LYS A 366 -7.19 -4.70 -19.66
C LYS A 366 -8.14 -3.52 -19.76
N THR A 367 -8.66 -3.07 -18.62
CA THR A 367 -9.46 -1.85 -18.50
C THR A 367 -9.10 -1.06 -17.23
N ARG A 368 -9.48 0.22 -17.20
CA ARG A 368 -9.59 1.01 -15.97
C ARG A 368 -11.06 1.02 -15.55
N LEU A 369 -11.34 0.79 -14.27
CA LEU A 369 -12.71 0.88 -13.76
C LEU A 369 -13.20 2.34 -13.76
N PRO A 370 -14.42 2.65 -14.24
CA PRO A 370 -14.95 4.02 -14.28
C PRO A 370 -15.08 4.68 -12.90
N LYS A 371 -15.18 3.86 -11.85
CA LYS A 371 -15.05 4.25 -10.44
C LYS A 371 -14.19 3.20 -9.73
N PRO A 372 -13.32 3.56 -8.79
CA PRO A 372 -12.64 2.56 -7.97
C PRO A 372 -13.65 1.76 -7.14
N PHE A 373 -13.46 0.45 -7.06
CA PHE A 373 -14.16 -0.39 -6.07
C PHE A 373 -13.37 -0.37 -4.76
N ILE A 374 -14.03 0.00 -3.66
CA ILE A 374 -13.45 0.11 -2.32
C ILE A 374 -13.88 -1.11 -1.51
N GLN A 375 -12.95 -1.73 -0.80
CA GLN A 375 -13.19 -2.94 -0.01
C GLN A 375 -13.00 -2.68 1.48
N GLU A 376 -13.63 -3.52 2.30
CA GLU A 376 -13.32 -3.57 3.73
C GLU A 376 -12.07 -4.42 3.94
N ALA A 377 -11.16 -3.93 4.79
CA ALA A 377 -10.00 -4.70 5.23
C ALA A 377 -10.42 -5.82 6.21
N GLY A 378 -9.60 -6.88 6.30
CA GLY A 378 -9.79 -7.93 7.31
C GLY A 378 -9.94 -9.38 6.81
N GLY A 379 -9.69 -9.66 5.52
CA GLY A 379 -9.66 -11.02 4.97
C GLY A 379 -11.02 -11.46 4.42
N ASN A 380 -11.60 -10.61 3.58
CA ASN A 380 -12.87 -10.84 2.91
C ASN A 380 -12.68 -11.64 1.60
N ILE A 381 -13.65 -12.47 1.25
CA ILE A 381 -13.76 -13.05 -0.08
C ILE A 381 -14.74 -12.20 -0.89
N TYR A 382 -14.34 -11.88 -2.12
CA TYR A 382 -15.19 -11.24 -3.13
C TYR A 382 -15.15 -12.09 -4.41
N TRP A 383 -16.19 -11.96 -5.22
CA TRP A 383 -16.27 -12.63 -6.52
C TRP A 383 -16.35 -11.60 -7.64
N ILE A 384 -15.67 -11.83 -8.77
CA ILE A 384 -15.72 -10.98 -9.97
C ILE A 384 -16.25 -11.79 -11.16
N SER A 385 -17.26 -11.24 -11.83
CA SER A 385 -17.77 -11.75 -13.11
C SER A 385 -17.49 -10.75 -14.22
N ILE A 386 -16.88 -11.20 -15.31
CA ILE A 386 -16.69 -10.42 -16.54
C ILE A 386 -17.43 -11.11 -17.67
N ALA A 387 -18.34 -10.39 -18.31
CA ALA A 387 -19.19 -10.92 -19.37
C ALA A 387 -19.25 -9.98 -20.58
N ALA A 388 -19.22 -10.55 -21.78
CA ALA A 388 -19.31 -9.79 -23.01
C ALA A 388 -20.72 -9.20 -23.20
N ASN A 389 -20.81 -7.89 -23.42
CA ASN A 389 -22.05 -7.19 -23.71
C ASN A 389 -22.07 -6.79 -25.20
N TYR A 390 -22.76 -7.60 -26.01
CA TYR A 390 -22.95 -7.35 -27.44
C TYR A 390 -24.03 -6.28 -27.73
N GLY A 391 -24.78 -5.83 -26.72
CA GLY A 391 -25.80 -4.80 -26.85
C GLY A 391 -26.89 -5.17 -27.86
N THR A 392 -27.00 -4.39 -28.93
CA THR A 392 -27.96 -4.62 -30.02
C THR A 392 -27.41 -5.42 -31.20
N MET A 393 -26.15 -5.86 -31.14
CA MET A 393 -25.57 -6.75 -32.15
C MET A 393 -26.08 -8.19 -31.98
N ALA A 394 -26.08 -8.96 -33.07
CA ALA A 394 -26.16 -10.41 -32.95
C ALA A 394 -24.91 -10.91 -32.20
N VAL A 395 -25.11 -11.81 -31.24
CA VAL A 395 -24.02 -12.59 -30.64
C VAL A 395 -23.35 -13.39 -31.78
N PRO A 396 -22.01 -13.33 -31.94
CA PRO A 396 -21.32 -14.07 -32.99
C PRO A 396 -21.36 -15.57 -32.74
N ASP A 397 -21.17 -16.38 -33.80
CA ASP A 397 -21.14 -17.84 -33.71
C ASP A 397 -20.00 -18.34 -32.79
N ASN A 398 -18.92 -17.57 -32.68
CA ASN A 398 -17.82 -17.74 -31.74
C ASN A 398 -17.89 -16.64 -30.64
N PRO A 399 -18.74 -16.79 -29.61
CA PRO A 399 -18.90 -15.80 -28.55
C PRO A 399 -17.71 -15.77 -27.58
N PHE A 400 -17.58 -14.70 -26.80
CA PHE A 400 -16.59 -14.60 -25.73
C PHE A 400 -16.70 -15.73 -24.70
N GLY A 401 -15.55 -16.32 -24.37
CA GLY A 401 -15.37 -17.26 -23.27
C GLY A 401 -14.36 -16.74 -22.26
N TRP A 402 -14.74 -16.74 -20.98
CA TRP A 402 -13.83 -16.55 -19.85
C TRP A 402 -12.83 -17.70 -19.82
N LYS A 403 -11.52 -17.42 -19.73
CA LYS A 403 -10.52 -18.48 -19.66
C LYS A 403 -10.48 -19.10 -18.27
N THR A 404 -10.59 -20.42 -18.19
CA THR A 404 -10.29 -21.20 -16.97
C THR A 404 -8.79 -21.53 -16.85
N ARG A 405 -8.36 -21.92 -15.65
CA ARG A 405 -7.05 -22.58 -15.38
C ARG A 405 -7.25 -23.66 -14.31
N PRO A 406 -6.29 -24.58 -14.11
CA PRO A 406 -6.23 -25.42 -12.92
C PRO A 406 -6.14 -24.60 -11.62
N ARG A 407 -6.77 -25.09 -10.54
CA ARG A 407 -6.75 -24.48 -9.21
C ARG A 407 -5.31 -24.28 -8.71
N ASP A 408 -5.02 -23.09 -8.22
CA ASP A 408 -3.74 -22.74 -7.59
C ASP A 408 -3.72 -23.09 -6.08
N ASP A 409 -3.16 -24.23 -5.69
CA ASP A 409 -3.14 -24.71 -4.29
C ASP A 409 -2.58 -23.71 -3.26
N THR A 410 -1.96 -22.60 -3.69
CA THR A 410 -1.44 -21.54 -2.81
C THR A 410 -2.37 -20.32 -2.65
N SER A 411 -3.42 -20.18 -3.48
CA SER A 411 -4.37 -19.06 -3.41
C SER A 411 -5.28 -19.17 -2.19
N LEU A 412 -5.40 -18.07 -1.44
CA LEU A 412 -6.22 -17.92 -0.22
C LEU A 412 -7.74 -17.81 -0.48
N ALA A 413 -8.13 -17.61 -1.74
CA ALA A 413 -9.53 -17.62 -2.13
C ALA A 413 -10.01 -19.08 -2.18
N PRO A 414 -11.15 -19.47 -1.59
CA PRO A 414 -11.45 -20.87 -1.30
C PRO A 414 -11.64 -21.78 -2.54
N ASP A 415 -12.19 -21.26 -3.64
CA ASP A 415 -12.85 -22.10 -4.64
C ASP A 415 -12.26 -21.96 -6.05
N ASP A 416 -12.86 -22.65 -7.03
CA ASP A 416 -12.64 -22.39 -8.45
C ASP A 416 -13.67 -21.39 -8.97
N ALA A 417 -13.44 -20.88 -10.19
CA ALA A 417 -14.46 -20.23 -10.98
C ALA A 417 -15.79 -21.01 -10.97
N VAL A 418 -16.91 -20.29 -11.01
CA VAL A 418 -18.27 -20.86 -11.09
C VAL A 418 -19.04 -20.30 -12.27
N ARG A 419 -19.92 -21.14 -12.84
CA ARG A 419 -20.96 -20.71 -13.78
C ARG A 419 -22.13 -20.16 -12.98
N ILE A 420 -22.48 -18.88 -13.17
CA ILE A 420 -23.75 -18.31 -12.71
C ILE A 420 -24.78 -18.54 -13.82
N PHE A 421 -25.77 -19.40 -13.57
CA PHE A 421 -26.87 -19.64 -14.51
C PHE A 421 -28.09 -18.76 -14.23
N PHE A 422 -28.59 -18.09 -15.28
CA PHE A 422 -29.81 -17.28 -15.21
C PHE A 422 -31.01 -18.04 -15.80
N THR A 423 -32.10 -18.11 -15.03
CA THR A 423 -33.40 -18.60 -15.49
C THR A 423 -34.38 -17.44 -15.64
N ASN A 424 -34.81 -17.18 -16.88
CA ASN A 424 -35.79 -16.17 -17.35
C ASN A 424 -36.23 -15.11 -16.31
N HIS A 425 -35.48 -14.01 -16.25
CA HIS A 425 -35.80 -12.74 -15.56
C HIS A 425 -36.06 -12.73 -14.03
N LEU A 426 -36.08 -13.86 -13.30
CA LEU A 426 -36.25 -13.83 -11.84
C LEU A 426 -35.35 -14.83 -11.09
N THR A 427 -34.29 -14.27 -10.48
CA THR A 427 -33.61 -14.72 -9.24
C THR A 427 -33.68 -16.21 -8.88
N ARG A 428 -32.76 -17.00 -9.46
CA ARG A 428 -32.16 -18.18 -8.81
C ARG A 428 -30.70 -18.28 -9.20
N ILE A 429 -29.80 -18.13 -8.23
CA ILE A 429 -28.37 -18.34 -8.41
C ILE A 429 -28.10 -19.83 -8.23
N ASN A 430 -28.28 -20.61 -9.30
CA ASN A 430 -27.73 -21.96 -9.35
C ASN A 430 -26.26 -21.82 -9.80
N GLY A 431 -25.38 -21.44 -8.87
CA GLY A 431 -23.95 -21.52 -9.11
C GLY A 431 -23.54 -22.97 -9.38
N CYS A 432 -22.65 -23.22 -10.33
CA CYS A 432 -22.14 -24.56 -10.62
C CYS A 432 -20.62 -24.49 -10.81
N ARG A 433 -19.86 -25.24 -10.00
CA ARG A 433 -18.40 -25.29 -10.07
C ARG A 433 -17.90 -25.70 -11.46
N ILE A 434 -16.93 -24.94 -11.97
CA ILE A 434 -16.21 -25.25 -13.20
C ILE A 434 -15.17 -26.33 -12.85
N PRO A 435 -15.26 -27.57 -13.39
CA PRO A 435 -14.43 -28.68 -12.90
C PRO A 435 -13.02 -28.65 -13.51
N THR A 436 -12.04 -28.15 -12.76
CA THR A 436 -10.61 -28.04 -13.14
C THR A 436 -9.87 -29.36 -13.23
#